data_AF-I1CHQ0-F1
#
_entry.id   AF-I1CHQ0-F1
#
_cell.length_a   1.000
_cell.length_b   1.000
_cell.length_c   1.000
_cell.angle_alpha   90.00
_cell.angle_beta   90.00
_cell.angle_gamma   90.00
#
_symmetry.space_group_name_H-M   'P 1'
#
loop_
_entity.id
_entity.type
_entity.pdbx_description
1 polymer ?
#
loop_
_entity_poly.entity_id
_entity_poly.type
_entity_poly.pdbx_seq_one_letter_code
_entity_poly.pdbx_strand_id
1 'polypeptide(L)'
;MPGGDENEIVYAFLEAIFKAFHTIYTCKLDLKDGEAVFNDLLIYSFFKAAANAVGEETNSGAQFRMGEASLTAMKKQMKDYGDANPYLADSIVKMYGLYEPEVLLETSSHFGCEDKTKSSFDHHKDLFGGLAM
;
A
#
# COMPACT_ATOMS: atom_id res chain seq x y z
N MET A 1 -2.25 14.46 30.56
CA MET A 1 -3.11 15.28 29.68
C MET A 1 -3.35 14.47 28.42
N PRO A 2 -4.59 14.05 28.10
CA PRO A 2 -4.84 13.09 27.03
C PRO A 2 -4.75 13.63 25.59
N GLY A 3 -4.37 14.89 25.37
CA GLY A 3 -4.41 15.54 24.04
C GLY A 3 -3.05 15.91 23.44
N GLY A 4 -1.94 15.44 24.02
CA GLY A 4 -0.59 15.69 23.47
C GLY A 4 -0.28 14.77 22.30
N ASP A 5 -0.48 13.46 22.53
CA ASP A 5 -0.06 12.41 21.60
C ASP A 5 -0.90 12.37 20.31
N GLU A 6 -2.23 12.57 20.39
CA GLU A 6 -3.10 12.65 19.19
C GLU A 6 -2.68 13.78 18.25
N ASN A 7 -2.34 14.96 18.80
CA ASN A 7 -1.88 16.08 18.00
C ASN A 7 -0.52 15.76 17.35
N GLU A 8 0.38 15.10 18.07
CA GLU A 8 1.70 14.71 17.56
C GLU A 8 1.59 13.74 16.37
N ILE A 9 0.70 12.74 16.44
CA ILE A 9 0.43 11.81 15.34
C ILE A 9 -0.10 12.56 14.11
N VAL A 10 -1.06 13.46 14.30
CA VAL A 10 -1.63 14.27 13.19
C VAL A 10 -0.55 15.17 12.58
N TYR A 11 0.29 15.81 13.38
CA TYR A 11 1.39 16.63 12.86
C TYR A 11 2.40 15.79 12.07
N ALA A 12 2.82 14.64 12.59
CA ALA A 12 3.75 13.74 11.91
C ALA A 12 3.18 13.23 10.59
N PHE A 13 1.88 12.88 10.57
CA PHE A 13 1.17 12.50 9.36
C PHE A 13 1.18 13.62 8.33
N LEU A 14 0.71 14.82 8.69
CA LEU A 14 0.68 15.97 7.78
C LEU A 14 2.07 16.36 7.28
N GLU A 15 3.10 16.29 8.13
CA GLU A 15 4.48 16.53 7.74
C GLU A 15 4.94 15.51 6.69
N ALA A 16 4.64 14.22 6.88
CA ALA A 16 4.96 13.18 5.91
C ALA A 16 4.25 13.41 4.55
N ILE A 17 2.98 13.81 4.59
CA ILE A 17 2.19 14.18 3.40
C ILE A 17 2.84 15.36 2.66
N PHE A 18 3.22 16.43 3.38
CA PHE A 18 3.87 17.58 2.76
C PHE A 18 5.26 17.26 2.22
N LYS A 19 6.03 16.40 2.88
CA LYS A 19 7.32 15.89 2.36
C LYS A 19 7.13 15.08 1.09
N ALA A 20 6.08 14.25 1.00
CA ALA A 20 5.75 13.52 -0.21
C ALA A 20 5.42 14.48 -1.36
N PHE A 21 4.57 15.48 -1.13
CA PHE A 21 4.29 16.51 -2.13
C PHE A 21 5.54 17.29 -2.54
N HIS A 22 6.34 17.74 -1.58
CA HIS A 22 7.59 18.43 -1.88
C HIS A 22 8.50 17.57 -2.77
N THR A 23 8.59 16.27 -2.50
CA THR A 23 9.36 15.33 -3.32
C THR A 23 8.81 15.27 -4.74
N ILE A 24 7.49 15.13 -4.93
CA ILE A 24 6.86 15.13 -6.26
C ILE A 24 7.21 16.40 -7.05
N TYR A 25 7.13 17.58 -6.42
CA TYR A 25 7.39 18.85 -7.10
C TYR A 25 8.88 19.16 -7.35
N THR A 26 9.79 18.52 -6.60
CA THR A 26 11.23 18.81 -6.69
C THR A 26 12.02 17.71 -7.38
N CYS A 27 11.48 16.50 -7.50
CA CYS A 27 12.15 15.43 -8.23
C CYS A 27 12.15 15.72 -9.74
N LYS A 28 13.12 15.12 -10.44
CA LYS A 28 13.27 15.26 -11.90
C LYS A 28 12.60 14.13 -12.69
N LEU A 29 12.04 13.15 -12.00
CA LEU A 29 11.39 11.99 -12.61
C LEU A 29 10.02 12.41 -13.14
N ASP A 30 9.63 11.92 -14.32
CA ASP A 30 8.29 12.15 -14.84
C ASP A 30 7.35 11.06 -14.30
N LEU A 31 6.20 11.45 -13.76
CA LEU A 31 5.15 10.51 -13.34
C LEU A 31 4.62 9.64 -14.50
N LYS A 32 4.93 10.02 -15.74
CA LYS A 32 4.62 9.26 -16.96
C LYS A 32 5.71 8.26 -17.36
N ASP A 33 6.91 8.31 -16.74
CA ASP A 33 8.03 7.44 -17.10
C ASP A 33 7.73 5.95 -16.86
N GLY A 34 6.78 5.66 -15.96
CA GLY A 34 6.27 4.32 -15.75
C GLY A 34 5.52 4.16 -14.45
N GLU A 35 4.89 3.00 -14.30
CA GLU A 35 4.06 2.65 -13.15
C GLU A 35 4.88 2.64 -11.86
N ALA A 36 6.11 2.11 -11.90
CA ALA A 36 6.99 2.10 -10.74
C ALA A 36 7.30 3.53 -10.23
N VAL A 37 7.55 4.48 -11.13
CA VAL A 37 7.84 5.88 -10.78
C VAL A 37 6.58 6.56 -10.22
N PHE A 38 5.44 6.35 -10.87
CA PHE A 38 4.16 6.85 -10.39
C PHE A 38 3.82 6.32 -9.00
N ASN A 39 3.98 5.02 -8.78
CA ASN A 39 3.66 4.38 -7.52
C ASN A 39 4.59 4.83 -6.40
N ASP A 40 5.90 4.90 -6.65
CA ASP A 40 6.88 5.32 -5.64
C ASP A 40 6.63 6.76 -5.17
N LEU A 41 6.47 7.69 -6.13
CA LEU A 41 6.33 9.11 -5.83
C LEU A 41 4.95 9.47 -5.28
N LEU A 42 3.90 8.83 -5.78
CA LEU A 42 2.53 9.10 -5.34
C LEU A 42 2.09 8.03 -4.34
N ILE A 43 1.67 6.88 -4.83
CA ILE A 43 0.90 5.88 -4.08
C ILE A 43 1.63 5.45 -2.80
N TYR A 44 2.84 4.91 -2.92
CA TYR A 44 3.59 4.32 -1.81
C TYR A 44 3.97 5.35 -0.75
N SER A 45 4.31 6.57 -1.17
CA SER A 45 4.63 7.67 -0.24
C SER A 45 3.44 8.04 0.64
N PHE A 46 2.24 8.14 0.07
CA PHE A 46 1.01 8.44 0.83
C PHE A 46 0.57 7.26 1.69
N PHE A 47 0.59 6.03 1.16
CA PHE A 47 0.21 4.84 1.90
C PHE A 47 1.15 4.54 3.07
N LYS A 48 2.44 4.80 2.93
CA LYS A 48 3.40 4.68 4.03
C LYS A 48 3.11 5.68 5.15
N ALA A 49 2.79 6.93 4.80
CA ALA A 49 2.39 7.94 5.78
C ALA A 49 1.11 7.53 6.54
N ALA A 50 0.10 7.05 5.80
CA ALA A 50 -1.15 6.58 6.39
C ALA A 50 -0.96 5.34 7.28
N ALA A 51 -0.19 4.35 6.81
CA ALA A 51 0.11 3.14 7.58
C ALA A 51 0.81 3.47 8.90
N ASN A 52 1.81 4.37 8.87
CA ASN A 52 2.49 4.81 10.08
C ASN A 52 1.52 5.51 11.05
N ALA A 53 0.70 6.45 10.55
CA ALA A 53 -0.27 7.16 11.39
C ALA A 53 -1.27 6.21 12.05
N VAL A 54 -1.83 5.27 11.28
CA VAL A 54 -2.71 4.21 11.80
C VAL A 54 -1.98 3.35 12.83
N GLY A 55 -0.73 2.98 12.55
CA GLY A 55 0.09 2.15 13.42
C GLY A 55 0.30 2.77 14.81
N GLU A 56 0.60 4.06 14.85
CA GLU A 56 0.75 4.83 16.09
C GLU A 56 -0.59 5.05 16.79
N GLU A 57 -1.63 5.51 16.08
CA GLU A 57 -2.94 5.86 16.66
C GLU A 57 -3.65 4.64 17.28
N THR A 58 -3.56 3.49 16.62
CA THR A 58 -4.25 2.27 17.04
C THR A 58 -3.35 1.32 17.83
N ASN A 59 -2.06 1.66 17.99
CA ASN A 59 -1.01 0.77 18.51
C ASN A 59 -1.01 -0.60 17.79
N SER A 60 -1.38 -0.61 16.50
CA SER A 60 -1.49 -1.81 15.68
C SER A 60 -0.18 -2.19 15.01
N GLY A 61 0.86 -1.36 15.13
CA GLY A 61 2.13 -1.57 14.44
C GLY A 61 1.95 -1.68 12.92
N ALA A 62 0.96 -1.00 12.34
CA ALA A 62 0.70 -1.01 10.92
C ALA A 62 1.93 -0.54 10.12
N GLN A 63 2.33 -1.33 9.14
CA GLN A 63 3.45 -1.00 8.26
C GLN A 63 3.08 -1.26 6.80
N PHE A 64 3.49 -0.33 5.94
CA PHE A 64 3.41 -0.49 4.50
C PHE A 64 4.61 -1.29 3.99
N ARG A 65 4.35 -2.31 3.18
CA ARG A 65 5.35 -3.15 2.53
C ARG A 65 5.18 -3.03 1.01
N MET A 66 6.20 -2.47 0.37
CA MET A 66 6.31 -2.36 -1.09
C MET A 66 6.83 -3.67 -1.70
N GLY A 67 6.36 -3.99 -2.90
CA GLY A 67 6.82 -5.08 -3.74
C GLY A 67 6.01 -6.36 -3.58
N GLU A 68 6.24 -7.29 -4.51
CA GLU A 68 5.56 -8.60 -4.63
C GLU A 68 5.42 -9.34 -3.30
N ALA A 69 4.30 -9.13 -2.62
CA ALA A 69 4.03 -9.64 -1.29
C ALA A 69 2.92 -10.68 -1.37
N SER A 70 3.23 -11.90 -0.95
CA SER A 70 2.23 -12.94 -0.79
C SER A 70 1.53 -12.81 0.56
N LEU A 71 0.20 -12.73 0.52
CA LEU A 71 -0.68 -12.67 1.68
C LEU A 71 -0.58 -13.93 2.55
N THR A 72 -0.53 -13.73 3.86
CA THR A 72 -0.49 -14.79 4.87
C THR A 72 -1.77 -15.64 4.84
N ALA A 73 -2.94 -15.01 4.61
CA ALA A 73 -4.22 -15.70 4.47
C ALA A 73 -4.21 -16.67 3.27
N MET A 74 -3.73 -16.23 2.11
CA MET A 74 -3.61 -17.07 0.92
C MET A 74 -2.62 -18.22 1.13
N LYS A 75 -1.46 -17.96 1.75
CA LYS A 75 -0.50 -19.03 2.11
C LYS A 75 -1.13 -20.09 2.99
N LYS A 76 -2.02 -19.70 3.90
CA LYS A 76 -2.71 -20.64 4.80
C LYS A 76 -3.70 -21.51 4.03
N GLN A 77 -4.50 -20.91 3.14
CA GLN A 77 -5.45 -21.66 2.29
C GLN A 77 -4.73 -22.60 1.30
N MET A 78 -3.59 -22.19 0.77
CA MET A 78 -2.81 -23.00 -0.19
C MET A 78 -2.05 -24.16 0.46
N LYS A 79 -1.78 -24.15 1.77
CA LYS A 79 -1.20 -25.33 2.44
C LYS A 79 -2.11 -26.56 2.33
N ASP A 80 -3.42 -26.35 2.18
CA ASP A 80 -4.40 -27.42 2.03
C ASP A 80 -4.58 -27.86 0.56
N TYR A 81 -4.13 -27.03 -0.39
CA TYR A 81 -4.19 -27.26 -1.84
C TYR A 81 -2.77 -27.21 -2.41
N GLY A 82 -2.06 -28.35 -2.44
CA GLY A 82 -0.66 -28.42 -2.88
C GLY A 82 -0.34 -27.70 -4.21
N ASP A 83 0.94 -27.31 -4.34
CA ASP A 83 1.64 -26.72 -5.51
C ASP A 83 0.95 -25.59 -6.28
N ALA A 84 0.02 -24.87 -5.64
CA ALA A 84 -0.53 -23.64 -6.21
C ALA A 84 0.44 -22.47 -5.98
N ASN A 85 0.80 -21.76 -7.05
CA ASN A 85 1.61 -20.54 -6.96
C ASN A 85 0.80 -19.42 -6.29
N PRO A 86 1.23 -18.90 -5.13
CA PRO A 86 0.50 -17.83 -4.45
C PRO A 86 0.48 -16.58 -5.30
N TYR A 87 -0.68 -15.91 -5.30
CA TYR A 87 -0.79 -14.57 -5.84
C TYR A 87 0.16 -13.63 -5.06
N LEU A 88 0.83 -12.75 -5.81
CA LEU A 88 1.75 -11.74 -5.30
C LEU A 88 1.14 -10.38 -5.56
N ALA A 89 0.83 -9.65 -4.49
CA ALA A 89 0.32 -8.30 -4.59
C ALA A 89 1.45 -7.30 -4.79
N ASP A 90 1.18 -6.21 -5.50
CA ASP A 90 2.14 -5.11 -5.70
C ASP A 90 2.63 -4.53 -4.37
N SER A 91 1.74 -4.42 -3.39
CA SER A 91 2.06 -3.97 -2.04
C SER A 91 0.97 -4.35 -1.04
N ILE A 92 1.33 -4.33 0.25
CA ILE A 92 0.39 -4.59 1.35
C ILE A 92 0.61 -3.64 2.52
N VAL A 93 -0.44 -3.35 3.28
CA VAL A 93 -0.34 -2.82 4.64
C VAL A 93 -0.59 -3.96 5.62
N LYS A 94 0.35 -4.24 6.52
CA LYS A 94 0.22 -5.29 7.52
C LYS A 94 0.17 -4.71 8.93
N MET A 95 -0.83 -5.09 9.73
CA MET A 95 -1.02 -4.62 11.10
C MET A 95 -0.54 -5.65 12.14
N TYR A 96 0.73 -5.62 12.51
CA TYR A 96 1.35 -6.67 13.34
C TYR A 96 0.77 -6.81 14.76
N GLY A 97 0.17 -5.75 15.31
CA GLY A 97 -0.36 -5.69 16.67
C GLY A 97 -1.84 -6.10 16.83
N LEU A 98 -2.59 -6.30 15.74
CA LEU A 98 -4.04 -6.51 15.78
C LEU A 98 -4.50 -7.76 15.02
N TYR A 99 -4.19 -8.98 15.47
CA TYR A 99 -4.54 -10.22 14.72
C TYR A 99 -3.97 -10.29 13.29
N GLU A 100 -3.00 -9.44 12.95
CA GLU A 100 -2.28 -9.42 11.67
C GLU A 100 -3.13 -9.31 10.39
N PRO A 101 -4.18 -8.46 10.31
CA PRO A 101 -4.87 -8.22 9.05
C PRO A 101 -3.89 -7.59 8.06
N GLU A 102 -4.05 -8.01 6.82
CA GLU A 102 -3.32 -7.50 5.67
C GLU A 102 -4.34 -6.76 4.79
N VAL A 103 -3.99 -5.57 4.34
CA VAL A 103 -4.74 -4.82 3.33
C VAL A 103 -3.92 -4.88 2.05
N LEU A 104 -4.53 -5.41 0.99
CA LEU A 104 -3.93 -5.54 -0.32
C LEU A 104 -4.05 -4.22 -1.08
N LEU A 105 -3.02 -3.89 -1.86
CA LEU A 105 -3.00 -2.73 -2.74
C LEU A 105 -2.45 -3.14 -4.10
N GLU A 106 -3.34 -3.21 -5.09
CA GLU A 106 -2.99 -3.31 -6.50
C GLU A 106 -2.94 -1.94 -7.13
N THR A 107 -1.89 -1.72 -7.92
CA THR A 107 -1.78 -0.52 -8.73
C THR A 107 -2.06 -0.88 -10.18
N SER A 108 -2.61 0.07 -10.93
CA SER A 108 -2.82 -0.12 -12.36
C SER A 108 -2.23 1.04 -13.13
N SER A 109 -1.16 0.75 -13.86
CA SER A 109 -0.54 1.66 -14.81
C SER A 109 0.02 2.96 -14.19
N HIS A 110 0.52 3.84 -15.04
CA HIS A 110 1.09 5.13 -14.66
C HIS A 110 0.12 6.29 -14.90
N PHE A 111 0.50 7.46 -14.39
CA PHE A 111 -0.27 8.69 -14.56
C PHE A 111 -0.50 9.02 -16.05
N GLY A 112 -1.75 9.33 -16.41
CA GLY A 112 -2.12 9.72 -17.77
C GLY A 112 -2.09 8.59 -18.80
N CYS A 113 -2.06 7.33 -18.37
CA CYS A 113 -2.18 6.20 -19.28
C CYS A 113 -3.61 6.08 -19.84
N GLU A 114 -3.73 6.00 -21.18
CA GLU A 114 -5.00 5.84 -21.88
C GLU A 114 -5.34 4.37 -22.19
N ASP A 115 -4.44 3.44 -21.85
CA ASP A 115 -4.62 2.02 -22.10
C ASP A 115 -5.63 1.40 -21.11
N LYS A 116 -6.86 1.26 -21.58
CA LYS A 116 -7.98 0.68 -20.81
C LYS A 116 -7.85 -0.82 -20.58
N THR A 117 -7.00 -1.50 -21.33
CA THR A 117 -6.84 -2.96 -21.28
C THR A 117 -6.13 -3.41 -20.01
N LYS A 118 -5.20 -2.58 -19.51
CA LYS A 118 -4.44 -2.88 -18.29
C LYS A 118 -5.25 -2.59 -17.02
N SER A 119 -5.97 -1.47 -17.00
CA SER A 119 -6.83 -1.10 -15.87
C SER A 119 -7.91 -2.15 -15.58
N SER A 120 -8.59 -2.70 -16.60
CA SER A 120 -9.61 -3.73 -16.35
C SER A 120 -9.02 -5.02 -15.78
N PHE A 121 -7.81 -5.42 -16.20
CA PHE A 121 -7.15 -6.63 -15.73
C PHE A 121 -6.70 -6.52 -14.28
N ASP A 122 -6.09 -5.40 -13.89
CA ASP A 122 -5.60 -5.20 -12.53
C ASP A 122 -6.75 -5.04 -11.51
N HIS A 123 -7.89 -4.47 -11.92
CA HIS A 123 -9.10 -4.46 -11.06
C HIS A 123 -9.64 -5.86 -10.79
N HIS A 124 -9.54 -6.78 -11.76
CA HIS A 124 -9.91 -8.18 -11.53
C HIS A 124 -8.94 -8.84 -10.55
N LYS A 125 -7.63 -8.57 -10.65
CA LYS A 125 -6.64 -9.08 -9.68
C LYS A 125 -6.91 -8.57 -8.27
N ASP A 126 -7.19 -7.29 -8.12
CA ASP A 126 -7.50 -6.65 -6.84
C ASP A 126 -8.75 -7.29 -6.20
N LEU A 127 -9.80 -7.53 -7.00
CA LEU A 127 -11.00 -8.23 -6.54
C LEU A 127 -10.71 -9.68 -6.11
N PHE A 128 -9.91 -10.43 -6.88
CA PHE A 128 -9.54 -11.80 -6.51
C PHE A 128 -8.65 -11.83 -5.27
N GLY A 129 -7.75 -10.87 -5.10
CA GLY A 129 -6.93 -10.69 -3.89
C GLY A 129 -7.77 -10.34 -2.67
N GLY A 130 -8.74 -9.43 -2.82
CA GLY A 130 -9.68 -9.04 -1.76
C GLY A 130 -10.60 -10.17 -1.31
N LEU A 131 -11.05 -11.03 -2.22
CA LEU A 131 -11.89 -12.19 -1.90
C LEU A 131 -11.13 -13.35 -1.24
N ALA A 132 -9.80 -13.39 -1.38
CA ALA A 132 -8.96 -14.46 -0.81
C ALA A 132 -8.52 -14.18 0.65
N MET A 133 -8.74 -12.96 1.14
CA MET A 133 -8.57 -12.55 2.53
C MET A 133 -9.80 -12.85 3.38
#